data_AF-A0ABD2SDZ7-F1
#
_entry.id   AF-A0ABD2SDZ7-F1
#
_cell.length_a   1.000
_cell.length_b   1.000
_cell.length_c   1.000
_cell.angle_alpha   90.00
_cell.angle_beta   90.00
_cell.angle_gamma   90.00
#
_symmetry.space_group_name_H-M   'P 1'
#
loop_
_entity.id
_entity.type
_entity.pdbx_description
1 polymer ?
#
loop_
_entity_poly.entity_id
_entity_poly.type
_entity_poly.pdbx_seq_one_letter_code
_entity_poly.pdbx_strand_id
1 'polypeptide(L)'
;MVENDICYLTLCESSYPRKLAFHYLQDLQQEFERLDSSLVDRITKPYTFIKLDTIIGNIRKHYVDARTQANLSKLNAHRQKELDIATEELSLIIERRRRVEMMERKMQAHISTSPVWESKRPEIIALKWTPITILLVVASVLLWTGLILQDDFR
;
A
#
# COMPACT_ATOMS: atom_id res chain seq x y z
N MET A 1 1.09 -12.88 7.72
CA MET A 1 -0.23 -12.36 8.16
C MET A 1 -0.05 -10.88 8.40
N VAL A 2 -0.98 -10.03 7.96
CA VAL A 2 -0.89 -8.58 8.17
C VAL A 2 -2.15 -8.15 8.90
N GLU A 3 -1.99 -7.46 10.03
CA GLU A 3 -3.09 -6.92 10.82
C GLU A 3 -2.65 -5.59 11.44
N ASN A 4 -3.53 -4.58 11.45
CA ASN A 4 -3.29 -3.26 12.05
C ASN A 4 -1.95 -2.63 11.60
N ASP A 5 -1.64 -2.67 10.30
CA ASP A 5 -0.39 -2.20 9.68
C ASP A 5 0.90 -2.92 10.16
N ILE A 6 0.77 -4.05 10.84
CA ILE A 6 1.89 -4.88 11.31
C ILE A 6 1.92 -6.18 10.52
N CYS A 7 3.12 -6.52 10.02
CA CYS A 7 3.36 -7.76 9.29
C CYS A 7 4.01 -8.82 10.20
N TYR A 8 3.32 -9.95 10.37
CA TYR A 8 3.80 -11.14 11.07
C TYR A 8 4.27 -12.19 10.06
N LEU A 9 5.54 -12.57 10.14
CA LEU A 9 6.18 -13.54 9.26
C LEU A 9 6.83 -14.66 10.08
N THR A 10 6.76 -15.89 9.56
CA THR A 10 7.48 -17.04 10.09
C THR A 10 8.05 -17.86 8.93
N LEU A 11 9.18 -18.53 9.18
CA LEU A 11 9.83 -19.44 8.24
C LEU A 11 9.91 -20.82 8.87
N CYS A 12 9.42 -21.83 8.16
CA CYS A 12 9.39 -23.22 8.60
C CYS A 12 9.73 -24.15 7.43
N GLU A 13 10.04 -25.41 7.73
CA GLU A 13 10.24 -26.43 6.70
C GLU A 13 8.98 -26.63 5.85
N SER A 14 9.16 -27.07 4.60
CA SER A 14 8.04 -27.36 3.69
C SER A 14 7.12 -28.49 4.20
N SER A 15 7.67 -29.41 5.01
CA SER A 15 6.95 -30.50 5.68
C SER A 15 6.04 -30.01 6.81
N TYR A 16 6.25 -28.80 7.31
CA TYR A 16 5.52 -28.29 8.47
C TYR A 16 4.09 -27.89 8.09
N PRO A 17 3.07 -28.30 8.88
CA PRO A 17 1.69 -28.01 8.54
C PRO A 17 1.40 -26.50 8.47
N ARG A 18 1.02 -25.99 7.30
CA ARG A 18 0.74 -24.56 7.09
C ARG A 18 -0.31 -24.00 8.06
N LYS A 19 -1.37 -24.77 8.36
CA LYS A 19 -2.39 -24.38 9.34
C LYS A 19 -1.79 -24.11 10.71
N LEU A 20 -0.83 -24.92 11.12
CA LEU A 20 -0.15 -24.75 12.40
C LEU A 20 0.79 -23.54 12.38
N ALA A 21 1.43 -23.24 11.25
CA ALA A 21 2.21 -22.01 11.08
C ALA A 21 1.32 -20.76 11.18
N PHE A 22 0.11 -20.80 10.62
CA PHE A 22 -0.84 -19.70 10.74
C PHE A 22 -1.34 -19.53 12.19
N HIS A 23 -1.63 -20.61 12.90
CA HIS A 23 -1.96 -20.54 14.33
C HIS A 23 -0.82 -19.97 15.18
N TYR A 24 0.43 -20.31 14.87
CA TYR A 24 1.58 -19.68 15.51
C TYR A 24 1.57 -18.14 15.32
N LEU A 25 1.28 -17.67 14.10
CA LEU A 25 1.20 -16.23 13.82
C LEU A 25 0.03 -15.55 14.56
N GLN A 26 -1.12 -16.25 14.71
CA GLN A 26 -2.26 -15.75 15.48
C GLN A 26 -1.95 -15.64 16.99
N ASP A 27 -1.34 -16.67 17.58
CA ASP A 27 -0.94 -16.62 18.98
C ASP A 27 0.13 -15.53 19.20
N LEU A 28 1.05 -15.34 18.24
CA LEU A 28 2.04 -14.26 18.27
C LEU A 28 1.40 -12.88 18.21
N GLN A 29 0.42 -12.68 17.34
CA GLN A 29 -0.35 -11.44 17.26
C GLN A 29 -1.06 -11.17 18.59
N GLN A 30 -1.74 -12.16 19.17
CA GLN A 30 -2.47 -11.99 20.42
C GLN A 30 -1.55 -11.61 21.59
N GLU A 31 -0.39 -12.27 21.70
CA GLU A 31 0.61 -11.92 22.72
C GLU A 31 1.25 -10.55 22.46
N PHE A 32 1.37 -10.16 21.20
CA PHE A 32 1.85 -8.83 20.82
C PHE A 32 0.85 -7.74 21.21
N GLU A 33 -0.43 -7.92 20.93
CA GLU A 33 -1.51 -7.01 21.32
C GLU A 33 -1.61 -6.84 22.84
N ARG A 34 -1.30 -7.90 23.61
CA ARG A 34 -1.24 -7.84 25.07
C ARG A 34 -0.10 -6.97 25.62
N LEU A 35 0.97 -6.76 24.86
CA LEU A 35 2.17 -6.12 25.41
C LEU A 35 2.03 -4.60 25.52
N ASP A 36 1.51 -3.96 24.47
CA ASP A 36 0.97 -2.61 24.40
C ASP A 36 0.91 -2.22 22.91
N SER A 37 -0.27 -2.00 22.35
CA SER A 37 -0.42 -1.47 20.98
C SER A 37 0.08 -0.03 20.87
N SER A 38 0.09 0.72 21.98
CA SER A 38 0.53 2.12 22.04
C SER A 38 2.05 2.31 21.84
N LEU A 39 2.84 1.25 22.01
CA LEU A 39 4.29 1.31 21.82
C LEU A 39 4.66 1.27 20.33
N VAL A 40 3.77 0.79 19.46
CA VAL A 40 4.00 0.74 18.01
C VAL A 40 4.06 2.15 17.40
N ASP A 41 3.18 3.04 17.85
CA ASP A 41 3.17 4.44 17.42
C ASP A 41 4.39 5.23 17.88
N ARG A 42 5.11 4.73 18.88
CA ARG A 42 6.28 5.39 19.48
C ARG A 42 7.62 4.86 18.95
N ILE A 43 7.60 3.98 17.94
CA ILE A 43 8.82 3.40 17.38
C ILE A 43 9.57 4.47 16.59
N THR A 44 10.71 4.93 17.13
CA THR A 44 11.64 5.82 16.40
C THR A 44 12.89 5.07 15.90
N LYS A 45 13.14 3.85 16.39
CA LYS A 45 14.35 3.07 16.09
C LYS A 45 14.02 1.63 15.70
N PRO A 46 14.78 1.03 14.75
CA PRO A 46 14.61 -0.38 14.43
C PRO A 46 14.97 -1.26 15.65
N TYR A 47 14.29 -2.40 15.80
CA TYR A 47 14.51 -3.39 16.87
C TYR A 47 14.38 -2.85 18.31
N THR A 48 13.51 -1.87 18.53
CA THR A 48 13.28 -1.29 19.87
C THR A 48 12.67 -2.31 20.87
N PHE A 49 11.99 -3.36 20.40
CA PHE A 49 11.26 -4.30 21.23
C PHE A 49 12.08 -5.53 21.66
N ILE A 50 13.01 -5.35 22.59
CA ILE A 50 13.81 -6.47 23.13
C ILE A 50 12.92 -7.50 23.87
N LYS A 51 11.81 -7.05 24.49
CA LYS A 51 10.86 -7.95 25.18
C LYS A 51 10.17 -8.93 24.22
N LEU A 52 10.05 -8.56 22.94
CA LEU A 52 9.39 -9.39 21.94
C LEU A 52 10.13 -10.71 21.69
N ASP A 53 11.46 -10.71 21.81
CA ASP A 53 12.28 -11.91 21.63
C ASP A 53 11.91 -13.02 22.64
N THR A 54 11.58 -12.63 23.86
CA THR A 54 11.19 -13.59 24.91
C THR A 54 9.82 -14.21 24.61
N ILE A 55 8.88 -13.39 24.12
CA ILE A 55 7.54 -13.83 23.73
C ILE A 55 7.62 -14.79 22.54
N ILE A 56 8.37 -14.39 21.49
CA ILE A 56 8.63 -15.23 20.32
C ILE A 56 9.24 -16.56 20.78
N GLY A 57 10.23 -16.53 21.68
CA GLY A 57 10.86 -17.73 22.21
C GLY A 57 9.89 -18.64 22.97
N ASN A 58 9.01 -18.08 23.80
CA ASN A 58 8.02 -18.85 24.56
C ASN A 58 6.97 -19.48 23.66
N ILE A 59 6.37 -18.71 22.75
CA ILE A 59 5.36 -19.23 21.81
C ILE A 59 6.00 -20.29 20.91
N ARG A 60 7.19 -20.02 20.36
CA ARG A 60 7.89 -20.96 19.48
C ARG A 60 8.02 -22.34 20.10
N LYS A 61 8.36 -22.44 21.39
CA LYS A 61 8.51 -23.74 22.09
C LYS A 61 7.27 -24.62 21.99
N HIS A 62 6.07 -24.04 21.99
CA HIS A 62 4.81 -24.80 21.88
C HIS A 62 4.53 -25.29 20.46
N TYR A 63 5.17 -24.68 19.45
CA TYR A 63 4.95 -24.95 18.04
C TYR A 63 6.11 -25.69 17.35
N VAL A 64 7.24 -25.91 18.04
CA VAL A 64 8.34 -26.73 17.50
C VAL A 64 7.88 -28.15 17.20
N ASP A 65 7.11 -28.75 18.11
CA ASP A 65 6.58 -30.11 17.92
C ASP A 65 5.12 -30.08 17.49
N ALA A 66 4.91 -30.25 16.18
CA ALA A 66 3.58 -30.37 15.57
C ALA A 66 2.78 -31.60 16.04
N ARG A 67 3.43 -32.60 16.65
CA ARG A 67 2.80 -33.86 17.10
C ARG A 67 2.19 -33.78 18.49
N THR A 68 2.40 -32.68 19.20
CA THR A 68 1.81 -32.46 20.52
C THR A 68 0.28 -32.53 20.43
N GLN A 69 -0.38 -33.18 21.40
CA GLN A 69 -1.83 -33.36 21.44
C GLN A 69 -2.62 -32.04 21.28
N ALA A 70 -2.10 -30.94 21.85
CA ALA A 70 -2.68 -29.59 21.71
C ALA A 70 -2.60 -29.03 20.28
N ASN A 71 -1.54 -29.35 19.54
CA ASN A 71 -1.40 -28.93 18.14
C ASN A 71 -2.26 -29.78 17.22
N LEU A 72 -2.37 -31.08 17.52
CA LEU A 72 -3.26 -32.00 16.81
C LEU A 72 -4.74 -31.62 17.01
N SER A 73 -5.15 -31.20 18.21
CA SER A 73 -6.52 -30.73 18.44
C SER A 73 -6.83 -29.45 17.67
N LYS A 74 -5.90 -28.48 17.64
CA LYS A 74 -6.03 -27.26 16.80
C LYS A 74 -6.17 -27.59 15.31
N LEU A 75 -5.34 -28.51 14.81
CA LEU A 75 -5.39 -28.98 13.41
C LEU A 75 -6.71 -29.69 13.07
N ASN A 76 -7.23 -30.50 14.00
CA ASN A 76 -8.43 -31.29 13.79
C ASN A 76 -9.71 -30.45 13.93
N ALA A 77 -9.77 -29.50 14.86
CA ALA A 77 -10.92 -28.62 15.07
C ALA A 77 -11.20 -27.71 13.85
N HIS A 78 -10.17 -27.36 13.09
CA HIS A 78 -10.27 -26.51 11.89
C HIS A 78 -10.11 -27.30 10.58
N ARG A 79 -10.35 -28.63 10.59
CA ARG A 79 -10.24 -29.45 9.37
C ARG A 79 -11.25 -29.03 8.30
N GLN A 80 -12.43 -28.51 8.68
CA GLN A 80 -13.50 -28.10 7.75
C GLN A 80 -13.37 -26.67 7.17
N LYS A 81 -12.62 -25.77 7.82
CA LYS A 81 -12.37 -24.41 7.27
C LYS A 81 -11.06 -24.45 6.48
N GLU A 82 -11.16 -24.53 5.17
CA GLU A 82 -10.03 -24.18 4.31
C GLU A 82 -9.77 -22.68 4.49
N LEU A 83 -8.64 -22.35 5.12
CA LEU A 83 -8.13 -21.00 5.04
C LEU A 83 -7.57 -20.84 3.62
N ASP A 84 -8.15 -19.94 2.83
CA ASP A 84 -7.62 -19.57 1.53
C ASP A 84 -6.31 -18.79 1.73
N ILE A 85 -5.22 -19.54 1.88
CA ILE A 85 -3.88 -18.99 2.08
C ILE A 85 -3.19 -19.01 0.73
N ALA A 86 -3.11 -17.84 0.11
CA ALA A 86 -2.39 -17.64 -1.14
C ALA A 86 -0.96 -18.18 -1.02
N THR A 87 -0.63 -19.13 -1.89
CA THR A 87 0.73 -19.63 -2.04
C THR A 87 1.30 -19.11 -3.32
N GLU A 88 2.25 -18.20 -3.19
CA GLU A 88 3.13 -17.84 -4.28
C GLU A 88 4.54 -18.27 -3.91
N GLU A 89 5.29 -18.73 -4.90
CA GLU A 89 6.71 -18.97 -4.73
C GLU A 89 7.39 -17.61 -4.48
N LEU A 90 8.19 -17.50 -3.42
CA LEU A 90 8.85 -16.24 -3.07
C LEU A 90 9.71 -15.71 -4.24
N SER A 91 10.27 -16.61 -5.04
CA SER A 91 11.01 -16.29 -6.27
C SER A 91 10.19 -15.48 -7.27
N LEU A 92 8.92 -15.85 -7.49
CA LEU A 92 8.00 -15.17 -8.40
C LEU A 92 7.66 -13.77 -7.91
N ILE A 93 7.48 -13.59 -6.59
CA ILE A 93 7.23 -12.28 -5.98
C ILE A 93 8.46 -11.37 -6.16
N ILE A 94 9.65 -11.90 -5.89
CA ILE A 94 10.92 -11.16 -6.05
C ILE A 94 11.13 -10.78 -7.52
N GLU A 95 10.88 -11.69 -8.45
CA GLU A 95 11.03 -11.43 -9.88
C GLU A 95 10.04 -10.36 -10.37
N ARG A 96 8.78 -10.45 -9.95
CA ARG A 96 7.76 -9.43 -10.25
C ARG A 96 8.19 -8.06 -9.72
N ARG A 97 8.69 -7.98 -8.48
CA ARG A 97 9.21 -6.74 -7.90
C ARG A 97 10.38 -6.19 -8.72
N ARG A 98 11.33 -7.04 -9.11
CA ARG A 98 12.47 -6.66 -9.95
C ARG A 98 12.04 -6.12 -11.31
N ARG A 99 10.99 -6.71 -11.92
CA ARG A 99 10.41 -6.21 -13.18
C ARG A 99 9.78 -4.83 -13.01
N VAL A 100 9.05 -4.59 -11.91
CA VAL A 100 8.46 -3.28 -11.59
C VAL A 100 9.56 -2.22 -11.41
N GLU A 101 10.58 -2.51 -10.61
CA GLU A 101 11.71 -1.59 -10.40
C GLU A 101 12.45 -1.28 -11.71
N MET A 102 12.62 -2.28 -12.58
CA MET A 102 13.22 -2.07 -13.91
C MET A 102 12.35 -1.16 -14.78
N MET A 103 11.03 -1.35 -14.75
CA MET A 103 10.08 -0.51 -15.48
C MET A 103 10.10 0.93 -14.97
N GLU A 104 10.10 1.14 -13.66
CA GLU A 104 10.23 2.47 -13.04
C GLU A 104 11.53 3.16 -13.46
N ARG A 105 12.67 2.45 -13.42
CA ARG A 105 13.95 3.01 -13.88
C ARG A 105 13.93 3.39 -15.36
N LYS A 106 13.33 2.55 -16.22
CA LYS A 106 13.16 2.85 -17.65
C LYS A 106 12.24 4.05 -17.88
N MET A 107 11.15 4.15 -17.13
CA MET A 107 10.22 5.28 -17.16
C MET A 107 10.92 6.57 -16.72
N GLN A 108 11.66 6.55 -15.60
CA GLN A 108 12.46 7.69 -15.13
C GLN A 108 13.52 8.11 -16.15
N ALA A 109 14.22 7.15 -16.76
CA ALA A 109 15.19 7.42 -17.83
C ALA A 109 14.55 8.00 -19.10
N HIS A 110 13.31 7.61 -19.42
CA HIS A 110 12.56 8.18 -20.54
C HIS A 110 11.99 9.57 -20.21
N ILE A 111 11.55 9.81 -18.97
CA ILE A 111 11.08 11.11 -18.49
C ILE A 111 12.23 12.13 -18.50
N SER A 112 13.45 11.73 -18.12
CA SER A 112 14.61 12.63 -18.12
C SER A 112 15.17 12.92 -19.52
N THR A 113 14.84 12.12 -20.54
CA THR A 113 15.32 12.27 -21.92
C THR A 113 14.28 12.80 -22.89
N SER A 114 13.01 12.91 -22.47
CA SER A 114 11.92 13.44 -23.28
C SER A 114 11.69 14.94 -22.97
N PRO A 115 12.19 15.87 -23.79
CA PRO A 115 11.85 17.30 -23.68
C PRO A 115 10.36 17.58 -24.01
N VAL A 116 9.55 16.57 -24.30
CA VAL A 116 8.13 16.73 -24.64
C VAL A 116 7.31 17.13 -23.40
N TRP A 117 7.61 16.58 -22.22
CA TRP A 117 6.82 16.82 -21.01
C TRP A 117 7.33 18.00 -20.15
N GLU A 118 8.60 18.38 -20.31
CA GLU A 118 9.17 19.60 -19.75
C GLU A 118 9.03 20.81 -20.70
N SER A 119 8.28 20.65 -21.79
CA SER A 119 8.12 21.75 -22.72
C SER A 119 7.12 22.77 -22.14
N LYS A 120 7.57 24.02 -22.04
CA LYS A 120 6.75 25.23 -21.79
C LYS A 120 5.66 25.49 -22.86
N ARG A 121 5.31 24.47 -23.65
CA ARG A 121 4.28 24.52 -24.69
C ARG A 121 2.90 24.91 -24.16
N PRO A 122 2.43 24.49 -22.96
CA PRO A 122 1.12 24.94 -22.49
C PRO A 122 1.13 26.43 -22.07
N GLU A 123 2.27 26.97 -21.62
CA GLU A 123 2.39 28.42 -21.33
C GLU A 123 2.29 29.26 -22.60
N ILE A 124 2.93 28.82 -23.69
CA ILE A 124 2.91 29.54 -24.97
C ILE A 124 1.50 29.52 -25.59
N ILE A 125 0.76 28.43 -25.41
CA ILE A 125 -0.62 28.33 -25.87
C ILE A 125 -1.51 29.22 -25.00
N ALA A 126 -1.39 29.17 -23.67
CA ALA A 126 -2.17 30.03 -22.78
C ALA A 126 -1.96 31.53 -23.07
N LEU A 127 -0.71 31.97 -23.27
CA LEU A 127 -0.38 33.38 -23.52
C LEU A 127 -1.01 33.93 -24.82
N LYS A 128 -1.16 33.08 -25.84
CA LYS A 128 -1.76 33.48 -27.13
C LYS A 128 -3.27 33.67 -27.05
N TRP A 129 -3.98 32.85 -26.26
CA TRP A 129 -5.43 32.84 -26.25
C TRP A 129 -6.04 33.79 -25.21
N THR A 130 -5.35 34.12 -24.12
CA THR A 130 -5.81 35.08 -23.10
C THR A 130 -6.22 36.46 -23.64
N PRO A 131 -5.44 37.15 -24.50
CA PRO A 131 -5.87 38.46 -25.01
C PRO A 131 -7.07 38.35 -25.96
N ILE A 132 -7.19 37.23 -26.68
CA ILE A 132 -8.31 36.99 -27.61
C ILE A 132 -9.60 36.77 -26.80
N THR A 133 -9.55 36.00 -25.71
CA THR A 133 -10.72 35.79 -24.85
C THR A 133 -11.15 37.08 -24.15
N ILE A 134 -10.20 37.89 -23.67
CA ILE A 134 -10.49 39.19 -23.05
C ILE A 134 -11.22 40.12 -24.04
N LEU A 135 -10.71 40.25 -25.27
CA LEU A 135 -11.34 41.08 -26.30
C LEU A 135 -12.77 40.62 -26.64
N LEU A 136 -12.97 39.30 -26.74
CA LEU A 136 -14.28 38.72 -27.04
C LEU A 136 -15.30 38.99 -25.91
N VAL A 137 -14.87 38.87 -24.65
CA VAL A 137 -15.70 39.19 -23.48
C VAL A 137 -16.05 40.69 -23.44
N VAL A 138 -15.08 41.58 -23.67
CA VAL A 138 -15.34 43.04 -23.70
C VAL A 138 -16.32 43.40 -24.82
N ALA A 139 -16.16 42.84 -26.01
CA ALA A 139 -17.08 43.07 -27.12
C ALA A 139 -18.50 42.56 -26.81
N SER A 140 -18.61 41.39 -26.16
CA SER A 140 -19.90 40.85 -25.69
C SER A 140 -20.57 41.78 -24.68
N VAL A 141 -19.83 42.30 -23.71
CA VAL A 141 -20.35 43.25 -22.71
C VAL A 141 -20.80 44.55 -23.36
N LEU A 142 -20.01 45.10 -24.29
CA LEU A 142 -20.38 46.33 -25.00
C LEU A 142 -21.65 46.15 -25.85
N LEU A 143 -21.78 45.00 -26.53
CA LEU A 143 -23.00 44.66 -27.26
C LEU A 143 -24.19 44.50 -26.32
N TRP A 144 -24.01 43.86 -25.17
CA TRP A 144 -25.05 43.75 -24.14
C TRP A 144 -25.49 45.12 -23.61
N THR A 145 -24.54 46.00 -23.28
CA THR A 145 -24.86 47.36 -22.81
C THR A 145 -25.49 48.22 -23.90
N GLY A 146 -25.09 48.04 -25.17
CA GLY A 146 -25.67 48.75 -26.30
C GLY A 146 -27.10 48.28 -26.60
N LEU A 147 -27.37 46.98 -26.46
CA LEU A 147 -28.71 46.43 -26.59
C LEU A 147 -29.64 46.94 -25.47
N ILE A 148 -29.17 46.93 -24.21
CA ILE A 148 -29.92 47.47 -23.07
C ILE A 148 -30.29 48.96 -23.27
N LEU A 149 -29.35 49.75 -23.82
CA LEU A 149 -29.56 51.19 -24.00
C LEU A 149 -30.53 51.51 -25.14
N GLN A 150 -30.66 50.60 -26.13
CA GLN A 150 -31.60 50.75 -27.22
C GLN A 150 -33.04 50.38 -26.82
N ASP A 151 -33.21 49.56 -25.78
CA ASP A 151 -34.52 49.22 -25.21
C ASP A 151 -35.06 50.31 -24.26
N ASP A 152 -34.21 51.11 -23.61
CA ASP A 152 -34.62 52.23 -22.73
C ASP A 152 -35.16 53.47 -23.48
N PHE A 153 -35.00 53.53 -24.81
CA PHE A 153 -35.40 54.70 -25.64
C PHE A 153 -36.66 54.46 -26.50
N ARG A 154 -37.47 53.45 -26.18
CA ARG A 154 -38.74 53.15 -26.88
C ARG A 154 -39.97 53.37 -26.02
#